data_AF-A0A3C0FP72-F1
#
_entry.id   AF-A0A3C0FP72-F1
#
_cell.length_a   1.000
_cell.length_b   1.000
_cell.length_c   1.000
_cell.angle_alpha   90.00
_cell.angle_beta   90.00
_cell.angle_gamma   90.00
#
_symmetry.space_group_name_H-M   'P 1'
#
loop_
_entity.id
_entity.type
_entity.pdbx_description
1 polymer ?
#
loop_
_entity_poly.entity_id
_entity_poly.type
_entity_poly.pdbx_seq_one_letter_code
_entity_poly.pdbx_strand_id
1 'polypeptide(L)'
;LLDDDGKRVEAAETLAKHLDTLEEDYDRGWHGEAPLDEIVLWRMLRGVEQRHVIDGNILSSAEARAIAGILGELRELFEKGAEFVAKDKTWKINGPVDLVNAVMEYGRRGISVQRYKGLGEMNPDQLWETTL
;
A
#
# COMPACT_ATOMS: atom_id res chain seq x y z
N LEU A 1 22.40 -2.77 -1.18
CA LEU A 1 21.55 -3.96 -1.43
C LEU A 1 22.12 -4.71 -2.62
N LEU A 2 22.30 -4.07 -3.78
CA LEU A 2 22.86 -4.72 -4.97
C LEU A 2 24.28 -5.29 -4.78
N ASP A 3 25.15 -4.65 -3.99
CA ASP A 3 26.55 -5.11 -3.85
C ASP A 3 26.81 -6.17 -2.76
N ASP A 4 25.77 -6.63 -2.06
CA ASP A 4 25.89 -7.51 -0.89
C ASP A 4 24.83 -8.62 -0.96
N ASP A 5 25.26 -9.80 -1.43
CA ASP A 5 24.40 -10.97 -1.62
C ASP A 5 23.69 -11.38 -0.31
N GLY A 6 24.40 -11.33 0.82
CA GLY A 6 23.84 -11.68 2.12
C GLY A 6 22.67 -10.76 2.51
N LYS A 7 22.84 -9.45 2.30
CA LYS A 7 21.76 -8.48 2.55
C LYS A 7 20.59 -8.61 1.58
N ARG A 8 20.83 -9.02 0.32
CA ARG A 8 19.71 -9.27 -0.61
C ARG A 8 18.86 -10.45 -0.19
N VAL A 9 19.50 -11.56 0.19
CA VAL A 9 18.80 -12.76 0.66
C VAL A 9 17.99 -12.44 1.91
N GLU A 10 18.59 -11.76 2.89
CA GLU A 10 17.88 -11.31 4.10
C GLU A 10 16.68 -10.43 3.74
N ALA A 11 16.85 -9.45 2.83
CA ALA A 11 15.76 -8.59 2.40
C ALA A 11 14.63 -9.36 1.71
N ALA A 12 14.95 -10.35 0.86
CA ALA A 12 13.95 -11.19 0.20
C ALA A 12 13.15 -12.01 1.21
N GLU A 13 13.81 -12.62 2.20
CA GLU A 13 13.16 -13.37 3.28
C GLU A 13 12.29 -12.47 4.16
N THR A 14 12.79 -11.30 4.56
CA THR A 14 12.03 -10.33 5.36
C THR A 14 10.80 -9.87 4.60
N LEU A 15 10.93 -9.58 3.30
CA LEU A 15 9.82 -9.13 2.47
C LEU A 15 8.78 -10.24 2.28
N ALA A 16 9.19 -11.49 2.06
CA ALA A 16 8.27 -12.62 1.97
C ALA A 16 7.46 -12.81 3.27
N LYS A 17 8.13 -12.77 4.44
CA LYS A 17 7.46 -12.81 5.74
C LYS A 17 6.48 -11.65 5.91
N HIS A 18 6.85 -10.46 5.46
CA HIS A 18 5.97 -9.30 5.53
C HIS A 18 4.74 -9.47 4.63
N LEU A 19 4.90 -9.99 3.42
CA LEU A 19 3.77 -10.31 2.54
C LEU A 19 2.81 -11.31 3.17
N ASP A 20 3.30 -12.34 3.87
CA ASP A 20 2.43 -13.26 4.62
C ASP A 20 1.60 -12.57 5.72
N THR A 21 2.10 -11.47 6.31
CA THR A 21 1.32 -10.71 7.32
C THR A 21 0.15 -9.93 6.73
N LEU A 22 0.14 -9.72 5.41
CA LEU A 22 -0.91 -9.01 4.68
C LEU A 22 -1.99 -9.97 4.15
N GLU A 23 -1.77 -11.29 4.25
CA GLU A 23 -2.60 -12.32 3.64
C GLU A 23 -3.39 -13.12 4.70
N GLU A 24 -4.52 -13.69 4.28
CA GLU A 24 -5.28 -14.62 5.13
C GLU A 24 -4.52 -15.94 5.33
N ASP A 25 -4.77 -16.64 6.45
CA ASP A 25 -3.97 -17.80 6.88
C ASP A 25 -3.81 -18.89 5.79
N TYR A 26 -4.82 -19.10 4.96
CA TYR A 26 -4.83 -20.11 3.89
C TYR A 26 -4.24 -19.63 2.56
N ASP A 27 -4.01 -18.33 2.40
CA ASP A 27 -3.40 -17.72 1.21
C ASP A 27 -1.91 -17.36 1.44
N ARG A 28 -1.39 -17.54 2.66
CA ARG A 28 0.05 -17.44 2.99
C ARG A 28 0.91 -18.48 2.27
N GLY A 29 2.23 -18.28 2.32
CA GLY A 29 3.23 -19.16 1.71
C GLY A 29 4.14 -18.42 0.75
N TRP A 30 4.42 -17.15 1.03
CA TRP A 30 5.39 -16.38 0.28
C TRP A 30 6.82 -16.87 0.56
N HIS A 31 7.56 -17.04 -0.53
CA HIS A 31 8.98 -17.38 -0.52
C HIS A 31 9.75 -16.23 -1.15
N GLY A 32 10.91 -15.92 -0.58
CA GLY A 32 11.83 -14.90 -1.08
C GLY A 32 13.13 -15.53 -1.50
N GLU A 33 13.56 -15.24 -2.72
CA GLU A 33 14.87 -15.61 -3.27
C GLU A 33 15.57 -14.36 -3.79
N ALA A 34 16.89 -14.34 -3.75
CA ALA A 34 17.68 -13.23 -4.27
C ALA A 34 18.79 -13.73 -5.21
N PRO A 35 18.44 -14.12 -6.46
CA PRO A 35 19.44 -14.37 -7.49
C PRO A 35 20.24 -13.09 -7.81
N LEU A 36 21.29 -13.21 -8.64
CA LEU A 36 22.21 -12.11 -8.92
C LEU A 36 21.44 -10.85 -9.37
N ASP A 37 21.61 -9.77 -8.60
CA ASP A 37 21.00 -8.44 -8.81
C ASP A 37 19.47 -8.40 -8.86
N GLU A 38 18.80 -9.41 -8.32
CA GLU A 38 17.34 -9.52 -8.31
C GLU A 38 16.80 -9.88 -6.92
N ILE A 39 15.53 -9.52 -6.68
CA ILE A 39 14.72 -10.08 -5.61
C ILE A 39 13.49 -10.72 -6.25
N VAL A 40 13.28 -11.99 -5.96
CA VAL A 40 12.16 -12.79 -6.46
C VAL A 40 11.27 -13.16 -5.29
N LEU A 41 9.97 -12.89 -5.42
CA LEU A 41 8.95 -13.28 -4.45
C LEU A 41 7.96 -14.20 -5.15
N TRP A 42 7.66 -15.35 -4.56
CA TRP A 42 6.69 -16.27 -5.15
C TRP A 42 5.86 -17.03 -4.12
N ARG A 43 4.68 -17.47 -4.52
CA ARG A 43 3.82 -18.39 -3.75
C ARG A 43 2.96 -19.25 -4.66
N MET A 44 2.44 -20.36 -4.13
CA MET A 44 1.40 -21.14 -4.79
C MET A 44 0.03 -20.76 -4.23
N LEU A 45 -0.79 -20.07 -5.01
CA LEU A 45 -2.14 -19.67 -4.63
C LEU A 45 -3.16 -20.51 -5.40
N ARG A 46 -3.88 -21.39 -4.69
CA ARG A 46 -4.94 -22.26 -5.26
C ARG A 46 -4.47 -23.06 -6.49
N GLY A 47 -3.23 -23.55 -6.44
CA GLY A 47 -2.61 -24.33 -7.51
C GLY A 47 -1.97 -23.50 -8.64
N VAL A 48 -1.98 -22.17 -8.55
CA VAL A 48 -1.33 -21.27 -9.51
C VAL A 48 -0.13 -20.61 -8.86
N GLU A 49 1.01 -20.60 -9.56
CA GLU A 49 2.19 -19.85 -9.11
C GLU A 49 1.96 -18.36 -9.33
N GLN A 50 2.08 -17.57 -8.26
CA GLN A 50 2.22 -16.12 -8.32
C GLN A 50 3.69 -15.81 -8.11
N ARG A 51 4.33 -15.16 -9.09
CA ARG A 51 5.76 -14.80 -9.06
C ARG A 51 5.95 -13.34 -9.42
N HIS A 52 6.74 -12.64 -8.62
CA HIS A 52 7.14 -11.24 -8.84
C HIS A 52 8.66 -11.15 -8.82
N VAL A 53 9.21 -10.38 -9.75
CA VAL A 53 10.65 -10.14 -9.88
C VAL A 53 10.91 -8.65 -9.79
N ILE A 54 11.79 -8.28 -8.87
CA ILE A 54 12.33 -6.92 -8.72
C ILE A 54 13.77 -6.99 -9.20
N ASP A 55 13.99 -6.58 -10.45
CA ASP A 55 15.30 -6.64 -11.08
C ASP A 55 16.22 -5.47 -10.69
N GLY A 56 17.49 -5.57 -11.08
CA GLY A 56 18.50 -4.55 -10.81
C GLY A 56 18.17 -3.18 -11.40
N ASN A 57 17.41 -3.11 -12.50
CA ASN A 57 16.98 -1.85 -13.10
C ASN A 57 15.93 -1.16 -12.23
N ILE A 58 14.97 -1.91 -11.69
CA ILE A 58 13.99 -1.39 -10.73
C ILE A 58 14.70 -0.96 -9.45
N LEU A 59 15.62 -1.77 -8.92
CA LEU A 59 16.36 -1.47 -7.69
C LEU A 59 17.25 -0.22 -7.81
N SER A 60 17.76 0.08 -9.01
CA SER A 60 18.58 1.27 -9.29
C SER A 60 17.81 2.48 -9.82
N SER A 61 16.51 2.31 -10.07
CA SER A 61 15.63 3.35 -10.62
C SER A 61 15.58 4.63 -9.77
N ALA A 62 15.17 5.73 -10.39
CA ALA A 62 15.00 7.00 -9.68
C ALA A 62 13.86 6.90 -8.65
N GLU A 63 12.82 6.15 -8.97
CA GLU A 63 11.65 5.87 -8.14
C GLU A 63 12.03 5.08 -6.89
N ALA A 64 12.83 4.01 -7.04
CA ALA A 64 13.31 3.25 -5.89
C ALA A 64 14.17 4.12 -4.95
N ARG A 65 15.01 5.01 -5.50
CA ARG A 65 15.78 5.97 -4.71
C ARG A 65 14.90 6.99 -4.01
N ALA A 66 13.87 7.50 -4.68
CA ALA A 66 12.90 8.43 -4.07
C ALA A 66 12.15 7.77 -2.91
N ILE A 67 11.68 6.53 -3.09
CA ILE A 67 11.02 5.74 -2.04
C ILE A 67 11.98 5.46 -0.88
N ALA A 68 13.24 5.09 -1.16
CA ALA A 68 14.25 4.89 -0.14
C ALA A 68 14.53 6.17 0.68
N GLY A 69 14.45 7.34 0.04
CA GLY A 69 14.62 8.63 0.70
C GLY A 69 13.58 8.93 1.78
N ILE A 70 12.33 8.48 1.59
CA ILE A 70 11.24 8.66 2.56
C ILE A 70 11.09 7.48 3.53
N LEU A 71 11.80 6.37 3.29
CA LEU A 71 11.65 5.13 4.05
C LEU A 71 11.98 5.31 5.54
N GLY A 72 12.90 6.22 5.89
CA GLY A 72 13.24 6.51 7.29
C GLY A 72 12.04 7.00 8.09
N GLU A 73 11.35 8.01 7.58
CA GLU A 73 10.14 8.57 8.20
C GLU A 73 9.00 7.53 8.25
N LEU A 74 8.85 6.74 7.18
CA LEU A 74 7.83 5.69 7.13
C LEU A 74 8.10 4.57 8.14
N ARG A 75 9.36 4.15 8.32
CA ARG A 75 9.70 3.10 9.30
C ARG A 75 9.43 3.56 10.72
N GLU A 76 9.76 4.80 11.06
CA GLU A 76 9.52 5.33 12.39
C GLU A 76 8.04 5.19 12.82
N LEU A 77 7.11 5.46 11.90
CA LEU A 77 5.67 5.37 12.19
C LEU A 77 5.06 3.99 11.95
N PHE A 78 5.53 3.22 10.97
CA PHE A 78 4.81 2.04 10.47
C PHE A 78 5.53 0.70 10.69
N GLU A 79 6.79 0.69 11.15
CA GLU A 79 7.57 -0.57 11.27
C GLU A 79 6.94 -1.61 12.20
N LYS A 80 6.24 -1.18 13.25
CA LYS A 80 5.59 -2.10 14.22
C LYS A 80 4.10 -2.31 13.95
N GLY A 81 3.58 -1.76 12.86
CA GLY A 81 2.15 -1.58 12.67
C GLY A 81 1.56 -0.57 13.66
N ALA A 82 0.41 -0.02 13.31
CA ALA A 82 -0.31 0.95 14.12
C ALA A 82 -1.81 0.61 14.16
N GLU A 83 -2.54 1.27 15.05
CA GLU A 83 -3.99 1.25 15.05
C GLU A 83 -4.50 2.67 14.80
N PHE A 84 -5.47 2.78 13.90
CA PHE A 84 -6.23 4.01 13.73
C PHE A 84 -7.55 3.84 14.44
N VAL A 85 -7.85 4.72 15.39
CA VAL A 85 -9.10 4.68 16.18
C VAL A 85 -9.91 5.93 15.86
N ALA A 86 -11.12 5.74 15.35
CA ALA A 86 -12.07 6.82 15.11
C ALA A 86 -13.43 6.47 15.72
N LYS A 87 -13.73 7.10 16.87
CA LYS A 87 -14.94 6.91 17.67
C LYS A 87 -15.22 5.42 17.98
N ASP A 88 -16.11 4.81 17.20
CA ASP A 88 -16.67 3.48 17.38
C ASP A 88 -15.94 2.38 16.58
N LYS A 89 -14.97 2.75 15.74
CA LYS A 89 -14.26 1.82 14.87
C LYS A 89 -12.74 1.94 15.02
N THR A 90 -12.07 0.78 14.97
CA THR A 90 -10.63 0.64 14.97
C THR A 90 -10.19 -0.08 13.70
N TRP A 91 -9.15 0.42 13.05
CA TRP A 91 -8.51 -0.20 11.89
C TRP A 91 -7.09 -0.58 12.26
N LYS A 92 -6.69 -1.80 11.90
CA LYS A 92 -5.28 -2.20 11.90
C LYS A 92 -4.59 -1.56 10.70
N ILE A 93 -3.45 -0.92 10.95
CA ILE A 93 -2.68 -0.18 9.96
C ILE A 93 -1.32 -0.86 9.82
N ASN A 94 -1.06 -1.53 8.70
CA ASN A 94 0.23 -2.16 8.44
C ASN A 94 1.17 -1.26 7.62
N GLY A 95 0.68 -0.12 7.15
CA GLY A 95 1.46 0.84 6.39
C GLY A 95 0.71 2.14 6.11
N PRO A 96 1.37 3.12 5.45
CA PRO A 96 0.79 4.42 5.17
C PRO A 96 -0.45 4.35 4.27
N VAL A 97 -0.49 3.40 3.33
CA VAL A 97 -1.63 3.21 2.43
C VAL A 97 -2.87 2.78 3.20
N ASP A 98 -2.73 1.86 4.17
CA ASP A 98 -3.83 1.44 5.04
C ASP A 98 -4.41 2.61 5.82
N LEU A 99 -3.54 3.49 6.33
CA LEU A 99 -3.97 4.69 7.07
C LEU A 99 -4.78 5.64 6.19
N VAL A 100 -4.28 5.94 4.99
CA VAL A 100 -5.00 6.79 4.03
C VAL A 100 -6.36 6.18 3.69
N ASN A 101 -6.40 4.88 3.43
CA ASN A 101 -7.65 4.18 3.13
C ASN A 101 -8.63 4.25 4.31
N ALA A 102 -8.19 4.00 5.54
CA ALA A 102 -9.02 4.07 6.74
C ALA A 102 -9.58 5.47 6.99
N VAL A 103 -8.75 6.51 6.83
CA VAL A 103 -9.17 7.91 6.95
C VAL A 103 -10.20 8.27 5.89
N MET A 104 -9.96 7.89 4.63
CA MET A 104 -10.87 8.16 3.52
C MET A 104 -12.19 7.40 3.66
N GLU A 105 -12.15 6.15 4.14
CA GLU A 105 -13.34 5.36 4.43
C GLU A 105 -14.18 6.03 5.52
N TYR A 106 -13.55 6.39 6.65
CA TYR A 106 -14.24 7.05 7.76
C TYR A 106 -14.81 8.40 7.34
N GLY A 107 -14.04 9.22 6.62
CA GLY A 107 -14.45 10.56 6.17
C GLY A 107 -15.63 10.55 5.19
N ARG A 108 -15.83 9.47 4.43
CA ARG A 108 -16.99 9.33 3.52
C ARG A 108 -18.28 8.93 4.22
N ARG A 109 -18.23 8.45 5.48
CA ARG A 109 -19.44 8.00 6.19
C ARG A 109 -20.41 9.18 6.39
N GLY A 110 -21.62 9.04 5.89
CA GLY A 110 -22.69 10.04 6.05
C GLY A 110 -22.62 11.23 5.08
N ILE A 111 -21.67 11.24 4.12
CA ILE A 111 -21.58 12.26 3.09
C ILE A 111 -22.19 11.73 1.78
N SER A 112 -23.15 12.47 1.23
CA SER A 112 -23.59 12.30 -0.15
C SER A 112 -22.86 13.29 -1.04
N VAL A 113 -22.28 12.83 -2.13
CA VAL A 113 -21.59 13.68 -3.11
C VAL A 113 -22.41 13.74 -4.37
N GLN A 114 -22.95 14.92 -4.69
CA GLN A 114 -23.65 15.17 -5.95
C GLN A 114 -22.75 15.99 -6.88
N ARG A 115 -22.43 15.42 -8.03
CA ARG A 115 -21.69 16.11 -9.09
C ARG A 115 -22.67 16.57 -10.15
N TYR A 116 -23.00 17.87 -10.14
CA TYR A 116 -23.81 18.50 -11.18
C TYR A 116 -23.06 18.48 -12.51
N LYS A 117 -23.73 18.00 -13.57
CA LYS A 117 -23.18 17.91 -14.94
C LYS A 117 -23.71 19.02 -15.85
N GLY A 118 -24.81 19.66 -15.46
CA GLY A 118 -25.37 20.83 -16.13
C GLY A 118 -26.19 21.66 -15.15
N LEU A 119 -26.43 22.92 -15.51
CA LEU A 119 -27.15 23.89 -14.67
C LEU A 119 -28.60 23.46 -14.38
N GLY A 120 -29.23 22.70 -15.29
CA GLY A 120 -30.60 22.19 -15.11
C GLY A 120 -30.76 21.09 -14.06
N GLU A 121 -29.67 20.59 -13.47
CA GLU A 121 -29.69 19.63 -12.37
C GLU A 121 -29.74 20.31 -10.99
N MET A 122 -29.58 21.64 -10.95
CA MET A 122 -29.59 22.45 -9.73
C MET A 122 -30.97 23.09 -9.54
N ASN A 123 -31.40 23.22 -8.27
CA ASN A 123 -32.61 23.97 -7.95
C ASN A 123 -32.37 25.49 -8.11
N PRO A 124 -33.40 26.31 -8.37
CA PRO A 124 -33.26 27.75 -8.61
C PRO A 124 -32.49 28.51 -7.52
N ASP A 125 -32.72 28.20 -6.25
CA ASP A 125 -32.02 28.86 -5.13
C ASP A 125 -30.51 28.53 -5.13
N GLN A 126 -30.14 27.30 -5.50
CA GLN A 126 -28.73 26.89 -5.59
C GLN A 126 -28.02 27.58 -6.76
N LEU A 127 -28.72 27.79 -7.89
CA LEU A 127 -28.18 28.52 -9.03
C LEU A 127 -27.89 29.98 -8.68
N TRP A 128 -28.79 30.62 -7.94
CA TRP A 128 -28.59 31.99 -7.46
C TRP A 128 -27.41 32.07 -6.49
N GLU A 129 -27.34 31.22 -5.47
CA GLU A 129 -26.26 31.30 -4.47
C GLU A 129 -24.86 30.98 -5.02
N THR A 130 -24.75 30.15 -6.06
CA THR A 130 -23.44 29.64 -6.52
C THR A 130 -22.96 30.21 -7.85
N THR A 131 -23.84 30.83 -8.65
CA THR A 131 -23.51 31.22 -10.04
C THR A 131 -23.90 32.65 -10.42
N LEU A 132 -25.04 33.19 -9.94
CA LEU A 132 -25.58 34.51 -10.35
C LEU A 132 -25.44 35.57 -9.24
#